data_AF-A0A3N5JMQ7-F1
#
_entry.id   AF-A0A3N5JMQ7-F1
#
_cell.length_a   1.000
_cell.length_b   1.000
_cell.length_c   1.000
_cell.angle_alpha   90.00
_cell.angle_beta   90.00
_cell.angle_gamma   90.00
#
_symmetry.space_group_name_H-M   'P 1'
#
loop_
_entity.id
_entity.type
_entity.pdbx_description
1 polymer ?
#
loop_
_entity_poly.entity_id
_entity_poly.type
_entity_poly.pdbx_seq_one_letter_code
_entity_poly.pdbx_strand_id
1 'polypeptide(L)'
;NHTDFFQLIIVMTGMCIALGVALYLLPSGISFTDALSASAVMGKFNTVDLSLDFSNRYNVWSGVIGGMFVALAYFGTDQSQVQRYLTGESVAQSRLALLFNAMAKVPMQFFILFIGVMVFVFFQFVQPPLIFNPVESKKIQSGAQAQEFHRLEEQHKILFQKKSEEIRGYLQARQNHDEILAAGKKGNLQRLQQQSEAVRTEASGLLAGNDRRTDAGDTNYIFLTFVLTYLPAGLVGLIIACIFSASMSSSSSELSALATTSIIDIYKRFIKREGSERHYLVVSRIMMAFWGLYGIAFAQYAGRMGSLVEAVNILGSLFYGTMLGVFLLAFYFKNVKGTAAFVGALTGEAVVLSCFFFTTIAWLWYNVIGCFVVVGVGIILSYFLNKKNSGALAASSA
;
A
#
# COMPACT_ATOMS: atom_id res chain seq x y z
N ASN A 1 -1.67 23.71 2.04
CA ASN A 1 -1.54 23.68 3.51
C ASN A 1 -0.08 23.69 3.93
N HIS A 2 0.33 24.66 4.74
CA HIS A 2 1.71 24.75 5.25
C HIS A 2 2.07 23.59 6.20
N THR A 3 1.08 23.05 6.93
CA THR A 3 1.27 21.92 7.85
C THR A 3 1.79 20.67 7.16
N ASP A 4 1.19 20.29 6.03
CA ASP A 4 1.56 19.08 5.28
C ASP A 4 2.99 19.20 4.71
N PHE A 5 3.39 20.41 4.33
CA PHE A 5 4.74 20.69 3.85
C PHE A 5 5.79 20.49 4.97
N PHE A 6 5.54 21.04 6.17
CA PHE A 6 6.45 20.83 7.30
C PHE A 6 6.47 19.38 7.76
N GLN A 7 5.33 18.69 7.76
CA GLN A 7 5.26 17.25 8.04
C GLN A 7 6.15 16.46 7.07
N LEU A 8 6.07 16.75 5.77
CA LEU A 8 6.89 16.10 4.76
C LEU A 8 8.39 16.31 5.03
N ILE A 9 8.81 17.55 5.33
CA ILE A 9 10.21 17.85 5.66
C ILE A 9 10.67 17.01 6.85
N ILE A 10 9.91 16.98 7.94
CA ILE A 10 10.31 16.27 9.15
C ILE A 10 10.39 14.75 8.89
N VAL A 11 9.42 14.17 8.17
CA VAL A 11 9.44 12.75 7.80
C VAL A 11 10.67 12.44 6.93
N MET A 12 10.95 13.26 5.92
CA MET A 12 12.11 13.06 5.04
C MET A 12 13.44 13.20 5.82
N THR A 13 13.55 14.18 6.72
CA THR A 13 14.72 14.33 7.58
C THR A 13 14.88 13.14 8.53
N GLY A 14 13.79 12.68 9.16
CA GLY A 14 13.81 11.51 10.03
C GLY A 14 14.23 10.24 9.29
N MET A 15 13.77 10.06 8.06
CA MET A 15 14.18 8.99 7.16
C MET A 15 15.66 9.06 6.79
N CYS A 16 16.19 10.25 6.46
CA CYS A 16 17.62 10.44 6.19
C CYS A 16 18.48 10.12 7.43
N ILE A 17 18.05 10.53 8.62
CA ILE A 17 18.77 10.21 9.86
C ILE A 17 18.69 8.71 10.16
N ALA A 18 17.53 8.08 9.99
CA ALA A 18 17.37 6.64 10.15
C ALA A 18 18.32 5.85 9.23
N LEU A 19 18.44 6.29 7.97
CA LEU A 19 19.41 5.74 7.03
C LEU A 19 20.86 5.96 7.50
N GLY A 20 21.20 7.18 7.94
CA GLY A 20 22.54 7.49 8.47
C GLY A 20 22.91 6.64 9.67
N VAL A 21 21.97 6.42 10.61
CA VAL A 21 22.15 5.56 11.78
C VAL A 21 22.30 4.09 11.37
N ALA A 22 21.48 3.61 10.44
CA ALA A 22 21.58 2.24 9.93
C ALA A 22 22.98 1.97 9.32
N LEU A 23 23.54 2.94 8.59
CA LEU A 23 24.88 2.85 8.01
C LEU A 23 25.99 2.99 9.06
N TYR A 24 25.81 3.87 10.04
CA TYR A 24 26.80 4.10 11.11
C TYR A 24 26.94 2.88 12.03
N LEU A 25 25.86 2.14 12.28
CA LEU A 25 25.85 0.95 13.12
C LEU A 25 26.33 -0.33 12.40
N LEU A 26 26.72 -0.25 11.13
CA LEU A 26 27.36 -1.38 10.45
C LEU A 26 28.72 -1.70 11.09
N PRO A 27 29.15 -2.98 11.13
CA PRO A 27 30.42 -3.36 11.72
C PRO A 27 31.62 -2.65 11.06
N SER A 28 32.59 -2.23 11.88
CA SER A 28 33.83 -1.60 11.41
C SER A 28 34.54 -2.50 10.39
N GLY A 29 34.83 -1.96 9.20
CA GLY A 29 35.50 -2.69 8.11
C GLY A 29 34.57 -3.28 7.05
N ILE A 30 33.24 -3.17 7.21
CA ILE A 30 32.26 -3.54 6.18
C ILE A 30 31.78 -2.27 5.50
N SER A 31 32.06 -2.12 4.20
CA SER A 31 31.53 -0.99 3.43
C SER A 31 30.04 -1.18 3.12
N PHE A 32 29.35 -0.10 2.76
CA PHE A 32 27.97 -0.15 2.27
C PHE A 32 27.80 -1.14 1.11
N THR A 33 28.74 -1.14 0.16
CA THR A 33 28.72 -2.03 -1.00
C THR A 33 28.89 -3.49 -0.60
N ASP A 34 29.70 -3.77 0.41
CA ASP A 34 29.89 -5.12 0.95
C ASP A 34 28.61 -5.62 1.60
N ALA A 35 28.01 -4.82 2.48
CA ALA A 35 26.77 -5.12 3.18
C ALA A 35 25.60 -5.38 2.20
N LEU A 36 25.49 -4.55 1.16
CA LEU A 36 24.51 -4.71 0.09
C LEU A 36 24.75 -6.02 -0.69
N SER A 37 25.99 -6.31 -1.05
CA SER A 37 26.32 -7.51 -1.83
C SER A 37 26.09 -8.82 -1.07
N ALA A 38 26.42 -8.85 0.22
CA ALA A 38 26.14 -10.00 1.09
C ALA A 38 24.63 -10.27 1.20
N SER A 39 23.84 -9.20 1.33
CA SER A 39 22.39 -9.26 1.40
C SER A 39 21.74 -9.62 0.06
N ALA A 40 22.34 -9.20 -1.06
CA ALA A 40 21.89 -9.54 -2.42
C ALA A 40 21.90 -11.04 -2.69
N VAL A 41 22.92 -11.73 -2.18
CA VAL A 41 23.08 -13.19 -2.34
C VAL A 41 22.00 -13.99 -1.59
N MET A 42 21.37 -13.39 -0.58
CA MET A 42 20.30 -14.01 0.23
C MET A 42 18.91 -13.97 -0.43
N GLY A 43 18.84 -13.61 -1.72
CA GLY A 43 17.64 -13.82 -2.55
C GLY A 43 16.57 -12.73 -2.45
N LYS A 44 16.76 -11.68 -1.64
CA LYS A 44 15.76 -10.61 -1.45
C LYS A 44 15.79 -9.50 -2.52
N PHE A 45 16.72 -9.55 -3.47
CA PHE A 45 16.96 -8.48 -4.44
C PHE A 45 16.51 -8.81 -5.88
N ASN A 46 16.09 -10.04 -6.16
CA ASN A 46 15.65 -10.43 -7.51
C ASN A 46 14.16 -10.11 -7.68
N THR A 47 13.85 -8.85 -8.02
CA THR A 47 12.49 -8.27 -7.93
C THR A 47 11.89 -7.81 -9.26
N VAL A 48 12.64 -7.88 -10.36
CA VAL A 48 12.13 -7.46 -11.67
C VAL A 48 11.68 -8.69 -12.46
N ASP A 49 10.39 -8.98 -12.38
CA ASP A 49 9.75 -9.99 -13.22
C ASP A 49 9.18 -9.34 -14.49
N LEU A 50 9.70 -9.74 -15.65
CA LEU A 50 9.27 -9.28 -16.97
C LEU A 50 8.27 -10.22 -17.65
N SER A 51 7.91 -11.33 -16.99
CA SER A 51 6.93 -12.28 -17.51
C SER A 51 5.55 -11.63 -17.66
N LEU A 52 4.86 -11.95 -18.76
CA LEU A 52 3.47 -11.56 -18.99
C LEU A 52 2.54 -12.57 -18.32
N ASP A 53 2.54 -12.56 -16.99
CA ASP A 53 1.62 -13.36 -16.18
C ASP A 53 0.55 -12.47 -15.53
N PHE A 54 -0.69 -12.59 -15.98
CA PHE A 54 -1.82 -11.84 -15.42
C PHE A 54 -2.16 -12.23 -13.99
N SER A 55 -1.67 -13.38 -13.51
CA SER A 55 -1.83 -13.81 -12.11
C SER A 55 -0.75 -13.23 -11.20
N ASN A 56 0.41 -12.84 -11.76
CA ASN A 56 1.47 -12.21 -10.98
C ASN A 56 1.24 -10.70 -10.83
N ARG A 57 0.99 -10.29 -9.58
CA ARG A 57 0.80 -8.89 -9.18
C ARG A 57 2.07 -8.04 -9.12
N TYR A 58 3.25 -8.67 -9.10
CA TYR A 58 4.54 -7.99 -8.93
C TYR A 58 5.38 -7.91 -10.20
N ASN A 59 4.90 -8.43 -11.34
CA ASN A 59 5.59 -8.22 -12.61
C ASN A 59 5.45 -6.76 -13.08
N VAL A 60 6.36 -6.36 -13.96
CA VAL A 60 6.45 -4.98 -14.46
C VAL A 60 5.16 -4.56 -15.18
N TRP A 61 4.50 -5.48 -15.89
CA TRP A 61 3.31 -5.16 -16.69
C TRP A 61 2.08 -4.86 -15.83
N SER A 62 1.80 -5.71 -14.83
CA SER A 62 0.75 -5.49 -13.84
C SER A 62 0.99 -4.16 -13.11
N GLY A 63 2.24 -3.87 -12.72
CA GLY A 63 2.62 -2.63 -12.06
C GLY A 63 2.44 -1.38 -12.92
N VAL A 64 2.94 -1.40 -14.17
CA VAL A 64 2.88 -0.24 -15.07
C VAL A 64 1.46 0.00 -15.58
N ILE A 65 0.80 -1.02 -16.13
CA ILE A 65 -0.52 -0.86 -16.76
C ILE A 65 -1.61 -0.76 -15.68
N GLY A 66 -1.67 -1.74 -14.77
CA GLY A 66 -2.65 -1.72 -13.71
C GLY A 66 -2.46 -0.53 -12.77
N GLY A 67 -1.21 -0.23 -12.39
CA GLY A 67 -0.88 0.94 -11.58
C GLY A 67 -1.22 2.27 -12.27
N MET A 68 -1.07 2.37 -13.60
CA MET A 68 -1.53 3.54 -14.35
C MET A 68 -3.04 3.75 -14.23
N PHE A 69 -3.85 2.69 -14.39
CA PHE A 69 -5.30 2.80 -14.26
C PHE A 69 -5.74 3.13 -12.83
N VAL A 70 -5.08 2.55 -11.82
CA VAL A 70 -5.27 2.93 -10.40
C VAL A 70 -4.97 4.41 -10.22
N ALA A 71 -3.85 4.92 -10.74
CA ALA A 71 -3.47 6.32 -10.60
C ALA A 71 -4.45 7.27 -11.31
N LEU A 72 -4.90 6.92 -12.52
CA LEU A 72 -5.89 7.69 -13.27
C LEU A 72 -7.23 7.79 -12.51
N ALA A 73 -7.69 6.68 -11.94
CA ALA A 73 -8.88 6.68 -11.11
C ALA A 73 -8.67 7.51 -9.83
N TYR A 74 -7.61 7.20 -9.07
CA TYR A 74 -7.33 7.87 -7.80
C TYR A 74 -7.17 9.39 -7.94
N PHE A 75 -6.43 9.87 -8.93
CA PHE A 75 -6.24 11.32 -9.10
C PHE A 75 -7.37 11.99 -9.90
N GLY A 76 -8.13 11.24 -10.70
CA GLY A 76 -9.14 11.78 -11.60
C GLY A 76 -10.57 11.71 -11.07
N THR A 77 -10.89 10.73 -10.22
CA THR A 77 -12.27 10.44 -9.79
C THR A 77 -12.46 10.40 -8.27
N ASP A 78 -11.38 10.30 -7.49
CA ASP A 78 -11.45 10.29 -6.03
C ASP A 78 -11.73 11.68 -5.46
N GLN A 79 -12.78 11.78 -4.65
CA GLN A 79 -13.19 13.04 -4.04
C GLN A 79 -12.12 13.65 -3.14
N SER A 80 -11.36 12.83 -2.39
CA SER A 80 -10.29 13.29 -1.50
C SER A 80 -9.18 14.04 -2.26
N GLN A 81 -8.96 13.67 -3.53
CA GLN A 81 -7.97 14.31 -4.40
C GLN A 81 -8.57 15.48 -5.18
N VAL A 82 -9.74 15.30 -5.79
CA VAL A 82 -10.40 16.35 -6.60
C VAL A 82 -10.64 17.60 -5.77
N GLN A 83 -11.02 17.47 -4.49
CA GLN A 83 -11.19 18.60 -3.59
C GLN A 83 -9.93 19.48 -3.47
N ARG A 84 -8.72 18.87 -3.47
CA ARG A 84 -7.45 19.60 -3.35
C ARG A 84 -7.16 20.48 -4.57
N TYR A 85 -7.60 20.06 -5.76
CA TYR A 85 -7.39 20.82 -6.99
C TYR A 85 -8.39 21.96 -7.15
N LEU A 86 -9.60 21.80 -6.61
CA LEU A 86 -10.64 22.83 -6.62
C LEU A 86 -10.35 24.00 -5.67
N THR A 87 -9.46 23.80 -4.69
CA THR A 87 -9.03 24.87 -3.77
C THR A 87 -7.84 25.70 -4.29
N GLY A 88 -7.32 25.40 -5.49
CA GLY A 88 -6.24 26.19 -6.09
C GLY A 88 -6.73 27.57 -6.55
N GLU A 89 -5.86 28.59 -6.52
CA GLU A 89 -6.23 29.96 -6.90
C GLU A 89 -6.46 30.08 -8.42
N SER A 90 -5.84 29.21 -9.21
CA SER A 90 -6.01 29.14 -10.66
C SER A 90 -5.86 27.73 -11.21
N VAL A 91 -6.44 27.48 -12.40
CA VAL A 91 -6.29 26.21 -13.13
C VAL A 91 -4.82 25.89 -13.40
N ALA A 92 -3.99 26.90 -13.69
CA ALA A 92 -2.57 26.72 -13.94
C ALA A 92 -1.83 26.23 -12.67
N GLN A 93 -2.12 26.83 -11.52
CA GLN A 93 -1.56 26.39 -10.24
C GLN A 93 -2.01 24.97 -9.88
N SER A 94 -3.29 24.62 -10.08
CA SER A 94 -3.79 23.26 -9.80
C SER A 94 -3.11 22.21 -10.69
N ARG A 95 -2.86 22.52 -11.97
CA ARG A 95 -2.08 21.65 -12.88
C ARG A 95 -0.63 21.51 -12.43
N LEU A 96 0.01 22.61 -12.02
CA LEU A 96 1.38 22.57 -11.53
C LEU A 96 1.49 21.77 -10.23
N ALA A 97 0.53 21.92 -9.31
CA ALA A 97 0.48 21.16 -8.06
C ALA A 97 0.35 19.65 -8.31
N LEU A 98 -0.47 19.26 -9.28
CA LEU A 98 -0.60 17.87 -9.75
C LEU A 98 0.73 17.31 -10.29
N LEU A 99 1.41 18.06 -11.15
CA LEU A 99 2.69 17.65 -11.73
C LEU A 99 3.78 17.55 -10.66
N PHE A 100 3.84 18.52 -9.73
CA PHE A 100 4.79 18.48 -8.63
C PHE A 100 4.54 17.29 -7.70
N ASN A 101 3.27 16.95 -7.42
CA ASN A 101 2.93 15.75 -6.67
C ASN A 101 3.47 14.48 -7.34
N ALA A 102 3.21 14.31 -8.64
CA ALA A 102 3.70 13.16 -9.40
C ALA A 102 5.23 13.09 -9.40
N MET A 103 5.90 14.22 -9.64
CA MET A 103 7.36 14.31 -9.69
C MET A 103 8.00 14.00 -8.33
N ALA A 104 7.45 14.53 -7.23
CA ALA A 104 7.99 14.30 -5.89
C ALA A 104 7.73 12.87 -5.38
N LYS A 105 6.61 12.26 -5.77
CA LYS A 105 6.20 10.93 -5.31
C LYS A 105 7.13 9.83 -5.80
N VAL A 106 7.65 9.92 -7.02
CA VAL A 106 8.51 8.87 -7.61
C VAL A 106 9.83 8.72 -6.83
N PRO A 107 10.68 9.77 -6.66
CA PRO A 107 11.90 9.67 -5.85
C PRO A 107 11.63 9.30 -4.40
N MET A 108 10.55 9.82 -3.81
CA MET A 108 10.16 9.49 -2.44
C MET A 108 9.88 8.00 -2.28
N GLN A 109 9.15 7.38 -3.22
CA GLN A 109 8.87 5.95 -3.17
C GLN A 109 10.15 5.11 -3.27
N PHE A 110 11.07 5.47 -4.16
CA PHE A 110 12.38 4.82 -4.24
C PHE A 110 13.16 4.96 -2.94
N PHE A 111 13.11 6.14 -2.31
CA PHE A 111 13.80 6.39 -1.04
C PHE A 111 13.20 5.58 0.12
N ILE A 112 11.87 5.49 0.22
CA ILE A 112 11.19 4.64 1.23
C ILE A 112 11.58 3.17 1.05
N LEU A 113 11.50 2.65 -0.18
CA LEU A 113 11.87 1.27 -0.48
C LEU A 113 13.36 1.01 -0.18
N PHE A 114 14.22 1.95 -0.55
CA PHE A 114 15.64 1.89 -0.27
C PHE A 114 15.91 1.80 1.23
N ILE A 115 15.24 2.59 2.07
CA ILE A 115 15.36 2.47 3.53
C ILE A 115 14.90 1.10 4.02
N GLY A 116 13.79 0.57 3.51
CA GLY A 116 13.35 -0.79 3.86
C GLY A 116 14.40 -1.86 3.57
N VAL A 117 15.04 -1.76 2.41
CA VAL A 117 16.19 -2.60 2.04
C VAL A 117 17.37 -2.39 2.99
N MET A 118 17.68 -1.14 3.36
CA MET A 118 18.78 -0.83 4.27
C MET A 118 18.53 -1.33 5.69
N VAL A 119 17.31 -1.27 6.18
CA VAL A 119 16.92 -1.86 7.46
C VAL A 119 17.04 -3.39 7.41
N PHE A 120 16.69 -4.02 6.28
CA PHE A 120 16.92 -5.45 6.07
C PHE A 120 18.41 -5.81 6.07
N VAL A 121 19.25 -5.01 5.40
CA VAL A 121 20.72 -5.16 5.39
C VAL A 121 21.28 -5.00 6.81
N PHE A 122 20.84 -3.98 7.53
CA PHE A 122 21.22 -3.72 8.92
C PHE A 122 20.95 -4.92 9.83
N PHE A 123 19.76 -5.53 9.73
CA PHE A 123 19.40 -6.73 10.49
C PHE A 123 20.12 -8.02 10.05
N GLN A 124 21.01 -7.97 9.04
CA GLN A 124 21.95 -9.06 8.78
C GLN A 124 23.16 -9.02 9.73
N PHE A 125 23.48 -7.84 10.28
CA PHE A 125 24.66 -7.61 11.12
C PHE A 125 24.32 -7.35 12.58
N VAL A 126 23.13 -6.83 12.85
CA VAL A 126 22.60 -6.64 14.21
C VAL A 126 21.44 -7.61 14.42
N GLN A 127 21.48 -8.36 15.52
CA GLN A 127 20.52 -9.43 15.78
C GLN A 127 19.09 -8.86 15.92
N PRO A 128 18.15 -9.19 15.01
CA PRO A 128 16.76 -8.80 15.17
C PRO A 128 16.06 -9.71 16.18
N PRO A 129 14.97 -9.23 16.81
CA PRO A 129 14.05 -10.11 17.53
C PRO A 129 13.46 -11.15 16.56
N LEU A 130 13.07 -12.31 17.08
CA LEU A 130 12.44 -13.37 16.29
C LEU A 130 11.08 -12.92 15.73
N ILE A 131 10.28 -12.25 16.56
CA ILE A 131 9.00 -11.62 16.21
C ILE A 131 9.09 -10.13 16.51
N PHE A 132 8.81 -9.28 15.52
CA PHE A 132 8.92 -7.83 15.68
C PHE A 132 7.74 -7.20 16.45
N ASN A 133 6.59 -7.86 16.51
CA ASN A 133 5.42 -7.38 17.26
C ASN A 133 5.60 -7.64 18.78
N PRO A 134 5.78 -6.59 19.61
CA PRO A 134 6.06 -6.76 21.03
C PRO A 134 4.85 -7.23 21.84
N VAL A 135 3.63 -6.95 21.39
CA VAL A 135 2.40 -7.37 22.10
C VAL A 135 2.25 -8.88 22.00
N GLU A 136 2.43 -9.40 20.79
CA GLU A 136 2.29 -10.82 20.50
C GLU A 136 3.43 -11.66 21.09
N SER A 137 4.68 -11.15 21.03
CA SER A 137 5.82 -11.80 21.70
C SER A 137 5.59 -11.94 23.21
N LYS A 138 5.11 -10.90 23.89
CA LYS A 138 4.82 -10.95 25.34
C LYS A 138 3.70 -11.93 25.68
N LYS A 139 2.65 -12.01 24.84
CA LYS A 139 1.55 -12.97 25.04
C LYS A 139 2.06 -14.42 25.03
N ILE A 140 2.87 -14.79 24.02
CA ILE A 140 3.42 -16.15 23.93
C ILE A 140 4.33 -16.44 25.13
N GLN A 141 5.21 -15.51 25.49
CA GLN A 141 6.12 -15.67 26.64
C GLN A 141 5.38 -15.90 27.96
N SER A 142 4.16 -15.37 28.11
CA SER A 142 3.31 -15.59 29.29
C SER A 142 2.38 -16.82 29.18
N GLY A 143 2.32 -17.48 28.02
CA GLY A 143 1.36 -18.55 27.73
C GLY A 143 1.93 -19.96 27.84
N ALA A 144 1.11 -20.97 27.53
CA ALA A 144 1.47 -22.39 27.59
C ALA A 144 2.60 -22.79 26.61
N GLN A 145 2.81 -22.01 25.55
CA GLN A 145 3.83 -22.25 24.52
C GLN A 145 5.15 -21.52 24.78
N ALA A 146 5.34 -20.89 25.95
CA ALA A 146 6.53 -20.11 26.27
C ALA A 146 7.84 -20.89 26.12
N GLN A 147 7.87 -22.16 26.56
CA GLN A 147 9.06 -23.00 26.47
C GLN A 147 9.46 -23.29 25.02
N GLU A 148 8.47 -23.53 24.16
CA GLU A 148 8.69 -23.77 22.74
C GLU A 148 9.15 -22.50 22.02
N PHE A 149 8.58 -21.36 22.36
CA PHE A 149 9.02 -20.06 21.84
C PHE A 149 10.46 -19.73 22.23
N HIS A 150 10.85 -19.97 23.49
CA HIS A 150 12.24 -19.79 23.94
C HIS A 150 13.22 -20.73 23.22
N ARG A 151 12.80 -21.96 22.88
CA ARG A 151 13.59 -22.88 22.05
C ARG A 151 13.87 -22.26 20.67
N LEU A 152 12.85 -21.68 20.04
CA LEU A 152 12.99 -21.02 18.73
C LEU A 152 13.82 -19.73 18.81
N GLU A 153 13.69 -18.95 19.89
CA GLU A 153 14.53 -17.75 20.12
C GLU A 153 16.02 -18.12 20.17
N GLU A 154 16.36 -19.20 20.88
CA GLU A 154 17.76 -19.64 20.97
C GLU A 154 18.26 -20.22 19.64
N GLN A 155 17.43 -20.97 18.91
CA GLN A 155 17.76 -21.43 17.55
C GLN A 155 18.00 -20.25 16.60
N HIS A 156 17.15 -19.22 16.65
CA HIS A 156 17.30 -18.00 15.86
C HIS A 156 18.61 -17.29 16.17
N LYS A 157 18.99 -17.19 17.45
CA LYS A 157 20.27 -16.61 17.90
C LYS A 157 21.48 -17.38 17.36
N ILE A 158 21.45 -18.71 17.46
CA ILE A 158 22.53 -19.58 16.95
C ILE A 158 22.65 -19.45 15.42
N LEU A 159 21.53 -19.48 14.70
CA LEU A 159 21.51 -19.29 13.25
C LEU A 159 22.04 -17.92 12.85
N PHE A 160 21.67 -16.87 13.59
CA PHE A 160 22.17 -15.51 13.36
C PHE A 160 23.69 -15.44 13.50
N GLN A 161 24.26 -16.03 14.56
CA GLN A 161 25.72 -16.07 14.76
C GLN A 161 26.44 -16.78 13.61
N LYS A 162 25.98 -17.98 13.23
CA LYS A 162 26.53 -18.74 12.09
C LYS A 162 26.45 -17.95 10.79
N LYS A 163 25.33 -17.25 10.56
CA LYS A 163 25.15 -16.41 9.38
C LYS A 163 26.10 -15.22 9.40
N SER A 164 26.27 -14.55 10.54
CA SER A 164 27.21 -13.43 10.67
C SER A 164 28.66 -13.85 10.39
N GLU A 165 29.06 -15.04 10.84
CA GLU A 165 30.38 -15.62 10.53
C GLU A 165 30.53 -15.90 9.03
N GLU A 166 29.52 -16.51 8.41
CA GLU A 166 29.57 -16.79 6.98
C GLU A 166 29.51 -15.55 6.10
N ILE A 167 28.83 -14.48 6.52
CA ILE A 167 28.87 -13.20 5.82
C ILE A 167 30.30 -12.66 5.81
N ARG A 168 31.00 -12.66 6.96
CA ARG A 168 32.40 -12.19 7.02
C ARG A 168 33.31 -13.04 6.14
N GLY A 169 33.16 -14.36 6.18
CA GLY A 169 33.92 -15.27 5.32
C GLY A 169 33.66 -15.05 3.82
N TYR A 170 32.40 -14.83 3.44
CA TYR A 170 32.03 -14.48 2.06
C TYR A 170 32.66 -13.16 1.60
N LEU A 171 32.60 -12.12 2.44
CA LEU A 171 33.17 -10.81 2.12
C LEU A 171 34.70 -10.87 1.99
N GLN A 172 35.36 -11.60 2.89
CA GLN A 172 36.81 -11.80 2.83
C GLN A 172 37.22 -12.59 1.57
N ALA A 173 36.50 -13.64 1.20
CA ALA A 173 36.76 -14.38 -0.04
C ALA A 173 36.60 -13.49 -1.27
N ARG A 174 35.60 -12.60 -1.29
CA ARG A 174 35.42 -11.60 -2.35
C ARG A 174 36.56 -10.59 -2.42
N GLN A 175 37.00 -10.08 -1.28
CA GLN A 175 38.13 -9.14 -1.21
C GLN A 175 39.43 -9.78 -1.70
N ASN A 176 39.61 -11.08 -1.44
CA ASN A 176 40.75 -11.86 -1.90
C ASN A 176 40.61 -12.39 -3.34
N HIS A 177 39.52 -12.06 -4.05
CA HIS A 177 39.22 -12.55 -5.40
C HIS A 177 39.16 -14.09 -5.53
N ASP A 178 38.84 -14.80 -4.44
CA ASP A 178 38.66 -16.26 -4.45
C ASP A 178 37.21 -16.62 -4.78
N GLU A 179 36.93 -16.79 -6.07
CA GLU A 179 35.59 -17.07 -6.58
C GLU A 179 35.03 -18.43 -6.12
N ILE A 180 35.88 -19.43 -5.92
CA ILE A 180 35.47 -20.77 -5.53
C ILE A 180 35.02 -20.75 -4.06
N LEU A 181 35.82 -20.15 -3.19
CA LEU A 181 35.47 -20.00 -1.79
C LEU A 181 34.23 -19.12 -1.63
N ALA A 182 34.14 -18.01 -2.37
CA ALA A 182 32.99 -17.12 -2.35
C ALA A 182 31.70 -17.83 -2.81
N ALA A 183 31.76 -18.69 -3.84
CA ALA A 183 30.62 -19.47 -4.31
C ALA A 183 30.15 -20.50 -3.27
N GLY A 184 31.09 -21.20 -2.61
CA GLY A 184 30.77 -22.13 -1.52
C GLY A 184 30.10 -21.43 -0.34
N LYS A 185 30.65 -20.29 0.08
CA LYS A 185 30.10 -19.45 1.15
C LYS A 185 28.71 -18.90 0.80
N LYS A 186 28.50 -18.48 -0.45
CA LYS A 186 27.20 -18.08 -0.98
C LYS A 186 26.15 -19.20 -0.83
N GLY A 187 26.48 -20.44 -1.21
CA GLY A 187 25.56 -21.58 -1.04
C GLY A 187 25.22 -21.85 0.43
N ASN A 188 26.19 -21.73 1.34
CA ASN A 188 25.95 -21.85 2.78
C ASN A 188 25.04 -20.75 3.31
N LEU A 189 25.27 -19.49 2.91
CA LEU A 189 24.43 -18.36 3.31
C LEU A 189 22.98 -18.53 2.87
N GLN A 190 22.74 -19.04 1.66
CA GLN A 190 21.38 -19.32 1.17
C GLN A 190 20.69 -20.40 1.99
N ARG A 191 21.40 -21.48 2.37
CA ARG A 191 20.85 -22.53 3.25
C ARG A 191 20.55 -22.00 4.66
N LEU A 192 21.45 -21.21 5.25
CA LEU A 192 21.24 -20.60 6.56
C LEU A 192 20.07 -19.60 6.54
N GLN A 193 19.91 -18.85 5.46
CA GLN A 193 18.77 -17.95 5.27
C GLN A 193 17.45 -18.72 5.22
N GLN A 194 17.38 -19.82 4.47
CA GLN A 194 16.20 -20.69 4.42
C GLN A 194 15.86 -21.29 5.80
N GLN A 195 16.87 -21.71 6.57
CA GLN A 195 16.66 -22.19 7.94
C GLN A 195 16.14 -21.10 8.88
N SER A 196 16.68 -19.89 8.79
CA SER A 196 16.19 -18.74 9.57
C SER A 196 14.75 -18.38 9.22
N GLU A 197 14.38 -18.43 7.94
CA GLU A 197 13.00 -18.23 7.49
C GLU A 197 12.05 -19.34 7.96
N ALA A 198 12.51 -20.59 8.01
CA ALA A 198 11.74 -21.70 8.56
C ALA A 198 11.46 -21.52 10.07
N VAL A 199 12.48 -21.16 10.86
CA VAL A 199 12.31 -20.87 12.31
C VAL A 199 11.34 -19.72 12.54
N ARG A 200 11.43 -18.65 11.73
CA ARG A 200 10.47 -17.54 11.81
C ARG A 200 9.06 -17.97 11.43
N THR A 201 8.91 -18.84 10.44
CA THR A 201 7.61 -19.39 10.02
C THR A 201 7.00 -20.26 11.13
N GLU A 202 7.82 -21.08 11.80
CA GLU A 202 7.41 -21.88 12.94
C GLU A 202 6.97 -21.00 14.12
N ALA A 203 7.75 -19.96 14.44
CA ALA A 203 7.41 -18.99 15.48
C ALA A 203 6.10 -18.24 15.17
N SER A 204 5.89 -17.85 13.91
CA SER A 204 4.63 -17.28 13.45
C SER A 204 3.47 -18.30 13.50
N GLY A 205 3.74 -19.59 13.34
CA GLY A 205 2.76 -20.66 13.51
C GLY A 205 2.26 -20.78 14.96
N LEU A 206 3.14 -20.55 15.94
CA LEU A 206 2.75 -20.51 17.36
C LEU A 206 1.77 -19.37 17.63
N LEU A 207 1.91 -18.22 16.95
CA LEU A 207 0.97 -17.10 17.05
C LEU A 207 -0.44 -17.48 16.58
N ALA A 208 -0.54 -18.23 15.48
CA ALA A 208 -1.82 -18.65 14.91
C ALA A 208 -2.54 -19.72 15.75
N GLY A 209 -1.80 -20.51 16.54
CA GLY A 209 -2.35 -21.55 17.43
C GLY A 209 -3.08 -21.01 18.67
N ASN A 210 -2.68 -19.84 19.17
CA ASN A 210 -3.26 -19.22 20.36
C ASN A 210 -4.50 -18.36 20.08
N ASP A 211 -4.70 -17.90 18.85
CA ASP A 211 -5.87 -17.13 18.46
C ASP A 211 -6.12 -17.27 16.94
N ARG A 212 -7.35 -17.56 16.51
CA ARG A 212 -7.76 -17.45 15.08
C ARG A 212 -7.76 -16.00 14.56
N ARG A 213 -7.20 -15.06 15.34
CA ARG A 213 -7.22 -13.60 15.19
C ARG A 213 -5.82 -13.00 15.08
N THR A 214 -4.75 -13.80 15.11
CA THR A 214 -3.37 -13.32 15.21
C THR A 214 -2.78 -13.03 13.83
N ASP A 215 -2.30 -11.80 13.65
CA ASP A 215 -1.62 -11.34 12.44
C ASP A 215 -0.36 -12.18 12.16
N ALA A 216 -0.33 -12.88 11.02
CA ALA A 216 0.86 -13.54 10.51
C ALA A 216 1.91 -12.56 9.94
N GLY A 217 1.62 -11.25 9.90
CA GLY A 217 2.45 -10.23 9.25
C GLY A 217 3.09 -9.24 10.21
N ASP A 218 4.18 -9.62 10.89
CA ASP A 218 4.96 -8.69 11.73
C ASP A 218 5.80 -7.67 10.91
N THR A 219 5.74 -7.74 9.57
CA THR A 219 6.48 -6.88 8.63
C THR A 219 6.29 -5.40 8.91
N ASN A 220 5.07 -4.98 9.31
CA ASN A 220 4.74 -3.60 9.63
C ASN A 220 5.55 -3.06 10.83
N TYR A 221 6.03 -3.94 11.70
CA TYR A 221 6.78 -3.59 12.90
C TYR A 221 8.29 -3.53 12.67
N ILE A 222 8.82 -4.02 11.54
CA ILE A 222 10.28 -4.05 11.29
C ILE A 222 10.89 -2.64 11.36
N PHE A 223 10.33 -1.70 10.59
CA PHE A 223 10.80 -0.33 10.59
C PHE A 223 10.53 0.36 11.93
N LEU A 224 9.38 0.09 12.55
CA LEU A 224 9.04 0.69 13.84
C LEU A 224 10.02 0.24 14.93
N THR A 225 10.33 -1.04 15.01
CA THR A 225 11.32 -1.59 15.95
C THR A 225 12.69 -0.99 15.70
N PHE A 226 13.09 -0.81 14.43
CA PHE A 226 14.34 -0.11 14.11
C PHE A 226 14.36 1.32 14.70
N VAL A 227 13.32 2.11 14.43
CA VAL A 227 13.18 3.47 14.93
C VAL A 227 13.21 3.50 16.46
N LEU A 228 12.40 2.68 17.12
CA LEU A 228 12.25 2.68 18.58
C LEU A 228 13.51 2.21 19.34
N THR A 229 14.31 1.34 18.72
CA THR A 229 15.43 0.68 19.41
C THR A 229 16.77 1.39 19.15
N TYR A 230 16.97 1.92 17.94
CA TYR A 230 18.29 2.39 17.50
C TYR A 230 18.39 3.91 17.32
N LEU A 231 17.27 4.64 17.28
CA LEU A 231 17.31 6.10 17.16
C LEU A 231 17.32 6.80 18.54
N PRO A 232 17.92 8.00 18.64
CA PRO A 232 17.88 8.81 19.85
C PRO A 232 16.45 9.16 20.27
N ALA A 233 16.17 9.16 21.58
CA ALA A 233 14.81 9.36 22.12
C ALA A 233 14.10 10.61 21.59
N GLY A 234 14.81 11.74 21.45
CA GLY A 234 14.23 12.98 20.89
C GLY A 234 13.77 12.82 19.44
N LEU A 235 14.53 12.09 18.62
CA LEU A 235 14.17 11.81 17.23
C LEU A 235 13.03 10.80 17.13
N VAL A 236 13.01 9.79 18.01
CA VAL A 236 11.90 8.84 18.12
C VAL A 236 10.59 9.59 18.38
N GLY A 237 10.58 10.50 19.37
CA GLY A 237 9.43 11.33 19.67
C GLY A 237 8.99 12.20 18.49
N LEU A 238 9.95 12.79 17.77
CA LEU A 238 9.67 13.60 16.57
C LEU A 238 9.06 12.78 15.43
N ILE A 239 9.61 11.60 15.13
CA ILE A 239 9.10 10.71 14.08
C ILE A 239 7.69 10.23 14.42
N ILE A 240 7.45 9.82 15.67
CA ILE A 240 6.12 9.39 16.13
C ILE A 240 5.11 10.54 16.01
N ALA A 241 5.47 11.75 16.44
CA ALA A 241 4.61 12.93 16.30
C ALA A 241 4.27 13.21 14.83
N CYS A 242 5.22 13.06 13.91
CA CYS A 242 4.97 13.22 12.49
C CYS A 242 4.12 12.12 11.88
N ILE A 243 4.27 10.87 12.32
CA ILE A 243 3.39 9.76 11.91
C ILE A 243 1.95 10.07 12.31
N PHE A 244 1.72 10.51 13.55
CA PHE A 244 0.39 10.93 13.99
C PHE A 244 -0.12 12.12 13.18
N SER A 245 0.71 13.14 12.97
CA SER A 245 0.34 14.34 12.22
C SER A 245 -0.04 14.03 10.77
N ALA A 246 0.72 13.16 10.09
CA ALA A 246 0.45 12.71 8.73
C ALA A 246 -0.82 11.85 8.67
N SER A 247 -1.00 10.93 9.64
CA SER A 247 -2.22 10.13 9.76
C SER A 247 -3.45 11.02 9.97
N MET A 248 -3.39 12.01 10.85
CA MET A 248 -4.47 12.97 11.09
C MET A 248 -4.81 13.78 9.84
N SER A 249 -3.81 14.25 9.08
CA SER A 249 -4.03 14.99 7.82
C SER A 249 -4.76 14.14 6.77
N SER A 250 -4.33 12.88 6.61
CA SER A 250 -5.00 11.93 5.70
C SER A 250 -6.41 11.60 6.17
N SER A 251 -6.59 11.23 7.45
CA SER A 251 -7.89 10.87 8.00
C SER A 251 -8.88 12.05 7.93
N SER A 252 -8.43 13.27 8.22
CA SER A 252 -9.27 14.46 8.09
C SER A 252 -9.71 14.71 6.65
N SER A 253 -8.83 14.47 5.67
CA SER A 253 -9.17 14.61 4.24
C SER A 253 -10.24 13.60 3.83
N GLU A 254 -10.08 12.33 4.21
CA GLU A 254 -11.04 11.27 3.89
C GLU A 254 -12.39 11.46 4.59
N LEU A 255 -12.39 11.82 5.87
CA LEU A 255 -13.63 12.11 6.61
C LEU A 255 -14.38 13.30 6.02
N SER A 256 -13.65 14.33 5.57
CA SER A 256 -14.24 15.47 4.86
C SER A 256 -14.82 15.05 3.52
N ALA A 257 -14.13 14.22 2.75
CA ALA A 257 -14.62 13.69 1.47
C ALA A 257 -15.90 12.87 1.67
N LEU A 258 -15.91 11.90 2.58
CA LEU A 258 -17.07 11.06 2.91
C LEU A 258 -18.26 11.86 3.44
N ALA A 259 -18.01 12.85 4.31
CA ALA A 259 -19.07 13.74 4.79
C ALA A 259 -19.64 14.59 3.63
N THR A 260 -18.78 15.09 2.75
CA THR A 260 -19.20 15.92 1.62
C THR A 260 -20.06 15.13 0.63
N THR A 261 -19.64 13.93 0.23
CA THR A 261 -20.41 13.08 -0.69
C THR A 261 -21.73 12.64 -0.06
N SER A 262 -21.73 12.27 1.22
CA SER A 262 -22.95 11.93 1.95
C SER A 262 -23.95 13.10 2.00
N ILE A 263 -23.46 14.33 2.14
CA ILE A 263 -24.32 15.51 2.23
C ILE A 263 -24.79 15.97 0.85
N ILE A 264 -23.87 16.19 -0.09
CA ILE A 264 -24.20 16.80 -1.38
C ILE A 264 -24.92 15.80 -2.27
N ASP A 265 -24.40 14.57 -2.37
CA ASP A 265 -24.87 13.60 -3.37
C ASP A 265 -26.07 12.79 -2.88
N ILE A 266 -26.20 12.59 -1.56
CA ILE A 266 -27.28 11.80 -0.96
C ILE A 266 -28.28 12.71 -0.23
N TYR A 267 -27.88 13.34 0.88
CA TYR A 267 -28.80 14.03 1.77
C TYR A 267 -29.51 15.23 1.10
N LYS A 268 -28.75 16.13 0.49
CA LYS A 268 -29.28 17.31 -0.21
C LYS A 268 -30.07 16.91 -1.45
N ARG A 269 -29.63 15.88 -2.17
CA ARG A 269 -30.28 15.45 -3.43
C ARG A 269 -31.62 14.74 -3.20
N PHE A 270 -31.70 13.87 -2.21
CA PHE A 270 -32.85 12.96 -2.02
C PHE A 270 -33.69 13.23 -0.77
N ILE A 271 -33.12 13.78 0.30
CA ILE A 271 -33.82 13.93 1.60
C ILE A 271 -34.33 15.35 1.79
N LYS A 272 -33.45 16.35 1.73
CA LYS A 272 -33.82 17.76 1.95
C LYS A 272 -33.08 18.65 0.97
N ARG A 273 -33.77 19.05 -0.11
CA ARG A 273 -33.21 19.86 -1.22
C ARG A 273 -33.01 21.33 -0.86
N GLU A 274 -33.95 21.89 -0.11
CA GLU A 274 -33.98 23.32 0.26
C GLU A 274 -33.76 23.52 1.77
N GLY A 275 -32.58 23.13 2.24
CA GLY A 275 -32.08 23.50 3.57
C GLY A 275 -31.32 24.82 3.56
N SER A 276 -31.27 25.51 4.70
CA SER A 276 -30.35 26.63 4.91
C SER A 276 -28.89 26.16 4.96
N GLU A 277 -27.93 27.05 4.68
CA GLU A 277 -26.50 26.71 4.77
C GLU A 277 -26.12 26.23 6.17
N ARG A 278 -26.66 26.87 7.21
CA ARG A 278 -26.45 26.46 8.61
C ARG A 278 -26.95 25.03 8.86
N HIS A 279 -28.07 24.64 8.26
CA HIS A 279 -28.57 23.26 8.34
C HIS A 279 -27.56 22.29 7.73
N TYR A 280 -27.11 22.53 6.50
CA TYR A 280 -26.14 21.64 5.84
C TYR A 280 -24.79 21.57 6.57
N LEU A 281 -24.33 22.67 7.16
CA LEU A 281 -23.12 22.67 7.98
C LEU A 281 -23.26 21.75 9.20
N VAL A 282 -24.40 21.80 9.90
CA VAL A 282 -24.66 20.94 11.07
C VAL A 282 -24.75 19.47 10.64
N VAL A 283 -25.50 19.16 9.58
CA VAL A 283 -25.60 17.77 9.10
C VAL A 283 -24.24 17.25 8.61
N SER A 284 -23.42 18.09 7.96
CA SER A 284 -22.05 17.73 7.56
C SER A 284 -21.17 17.35 8.76
N ARG A 285 -21.24 18.10 9.87
CA ARG A 285 -20.53 17.75 11.11
C ARG A 285 -21.02 16.43 11.71
N ILE A 286 -22.32 16.17 11.66
CA ILE A 286 -22.89 14.88 12.12
C ILE A 286 -22.38 13.73 11.24
N MET A 287 -22.38 13.90 9.91
CA MET A 287 -21.87 12.88 8.99
C MET A 287 -20.38 12.63 9.19
N MET A 288 -19.60 13.68 9.43
CA MET A 288 -18.17 13.55 9.76
C MET A 288 -17.96 12.75 11.05
N ALA A 289 -18.74 13.02 12.10
CA ALA A 289 -18.69 12.25 13.34
C ALA A 289 -19.10 10.78 13.14
N PHE A 290 -20.15 10.53 12.35
CA PHE A 290 -20.59 9.18 11.99
C PHE A 290 -19.48 8.39 11.27
N TRP A 291 -18.88 8.96 10.22
CA TRP A 291 -17.79 8.30 9.49
C TRP A 291 -16.54 8.13 10.34
N GLY A 292 -16.27 9.06 11.28
CA GLY A 292 -15.20 8.92 12.27
C GLY A 292 -15.42 7.72 13.19
N LEU A 293 -16.62 7.58 13.77
CA LEU A 293 -16.99 6.43 14.60
C LEU A 293 -16.95 5.12 13.81
N TYR A 294 -17.47 5.12 12.58
CA TYR A 294 -17.38 3.98 11.68
C TYR A 294 -15.93 3.60 11.41
N GLY A 295 -15.07 4.56 11.11
CA GLY A 295 -13.64 4.35 10.88
C GLY A 295 -12.93 3.75 12.10
N ILE A 296 -13.24 4.22 13.32
CA ILE A 296 -12.72 3.65 14.57
C ILE A 296 -13.17 2.19 14.73
N ALA A 297 -14.45 1.91 14.53
CA ALA A 297 -14.99 0.55 14.63
C ALA A 297 -14.36 -0.39 13.59
N PHE A 298 -14.21 0.09 12.35
CA PHE A 298 -13.56 -0.66 11.27
C PHE A 298 -12.07 -0.89 11.54
N ALA A 299 -11.35 0.11 12.10
CA ALA A 299 -9.93 -0.03 12.43
C ALA A 299 -9.66 -1.17 13.43
N GLN A 300 -10.58 -1.42 14.37
CA GLN A 300 -10.49 -2.56 15.31
C GLN A 300 -10.57 -3.93 14.61
N TYR A 301 -11.21 -3.98 13.44
CA TYR A 301 -11.28 -5.17 12.60
C TYR A 301 -10.13 -5.25 11.59
N ALA A 302 -9.77 -4.13 10.97
CA ALA A 302 -8.75 -4.03 9.94
C ALA A 302 -7.34 -4.37 10.46
N GLY A 303 -7.05 -4.13 11.74
CA GLY A 303 -5.81 -4.54 12.39
C GLY A 303 -5.62 -6.06 12.54
N ARG A 304 -6.43 -6.88 11.86
CA ARG A 304 -6.30 -8.34 11.73
C ARG A 304 -6.07 -8.78 10.28
N MET A 305 -5.99 -7.81 9.36
CA MET A 305 -5.72 -8.04 7.94
C MET A 305 -4.20 -7.95 7.75
N GLY A 306 -3.62 -8.85 6.95
CA GLY A 306 -2.17 -8.97 6.76
C GLY A 306 -1.43 -7.68 6.37
N SER A 307 -1.00 -7.54 5.12
CA SER A 307 -0.43 -6.26 4.69
C SER A 307 -1.58 -5.26 4.51
N LEU A 308 -1.69 -4.27 5.39
CA LEU A 308 -2.71 -3.22 5.28
C LEU A 308 -2.61 -2.46 3.94
N VAL A 309 -1.39 -2.24 3.46
CA VAL A 309 -1.14 -1.63 2.16
C VAL A 309 -1.69 -2.49 1.02
N GLU A 310 -1.60 -3.81 1.13
CA GLU A 310 -2.17 -4.72 0.14
C GLU A 310 -3.70 -4.73 0.22
N ALA A 311 -4.27 -4.82 1.42
CA ALA A 311 -5.71 -4.85 1.63
C ALA A 311 -6.41 -3.60 1.06
N VAL A 312 -5.86 -2.40 1.33
CA VAL A 312 -6.40 -1.14 0.82
C VAL A 312 -6.32 -1.07 -0.71
N ASN A 313 -5.23 -1.56 -1.30
CA ASN A 313 -5.08 -1.54 -2.75
C ASN A 313 -5.98 -2.58 -3.46
N ILE A 314 -6.22 -3.74 -2.85
CA ILE A 314 -7.21 -4.70 -3.35
C ILE A 314 -8.59 -4.05 -3.34
N LEU A 315 -9.00 -3.50 -2.19
CA LEU A 315 -10.31 -2.87 -2.05
C LEU A 315 -10.51 -1.73 -3.05
N GLY A 316 -9.51 -0.84 -3.17
CA GLY A 316 -9.53 0.23 -4.16
C GLY A 316 -9.65 -0.29 -5.59
N SER A 317 -8.91 -1.35 -5.93
CA SER A 317 -8.90 -1.89 -7.30
C SER A 317 -10.19 -2.57 -7.73
N LEU A 318 -11.04 -2.97 -6.78
CA LEU A 318 -12.38 -3.48 -7.09
C LEU A 318 -13.28 -2.37 -7.67
N PHE A 319 -13.17 -1.14 -7.17
CA PHE A 319 -14.09 -0.05 -7.51
C PHE A 319 -13.49 1.02 -8.45
N TYR A 320 -12.18 1.27 -8.39
CA TYR A 320 -11.56 2.37 -9.13
C TYR A 320 -11.69 2.23 -10.65
N GLY A 321 -11.59 1.01 -11.18
CA GLY A 321 -11.77 0.75 -12.60
C GLY A 321 -13.15 1.13 -13.10
N THR A 322 -14.19 0.71 -12.39
CA THR A 322 -15.58 0.96 -12.78
C THR A 322 -15.92 2.45 -12.67
N MET A 323 -15.47 3.12 -11.60
CA MET A 323 -15.57 4.57 -11.45
C MET A 323 -14.89 5.32 -12.61
N LEU A 324 -13.64 4.97 -12.93
CA LEU A 324 -12.91 5.60 -14.04
C LEU A 324 -13.66 5.45 -15.36
N GLY A 325 -14.19 4.26 -15.65
CA GLY A 325 -14.97 4.02 -16.86
C GLY A 325 -16.19 4.92 -17.00
N VAL A 326 -16.92 5.19 -15.91
CA VAL A 326 -18.07 6.12 -15.91
C VAL A 326 -17.64 7.54 -16.24
N PHE A 327 -16.53 8.01 -15.66
CA PHE A 327 -16.00 9.35 -15.95
C PHE A 327 -15.50 9.47 -17.39
N LEU A 328 -14.84 8.45 -17.93
CA LEU A 328 -14.42 8.44 -19.33
C LEU A 328 -15.61 8.51 -20.29
N LEU A 329 -16.69 7.75 -20.00
CA LEU A 329 -17.94 7.85 -20.75
C LEU A 329 -18.50 9.28 -20.71
N ALA A 330 -18.55 9.90 -19.53
CA ALA A 330 -19.10 11.25 -19.36
C ALA A 330 -18.29 12.32 -20.10
N PHE A 331 -16.95 12.23 -20.13
CA PHE A 331 -16.10 13.25 -20.75
C PHE A 331 -15.89 13.06 -22.24
N TYR A 332 -15.67 11.83 -22.70
CA TYR A 332 -15.24 11.57 -24.07
C TYR A 332 -16.36 11.07 -24.98
N PHE A 333 -17.42 10.46 -24.43
CA PHE A 333 -18.49 9.83 -25.21
C PHE A 333 -19.82 10.56 -25.04
N LYS A 334 -19.91 11.76 -25.62
CA LYS A 334 -21.09 12.65 -25.53
C LYS A 334 -22.42 12.01 -25.98
N ASN A 335 -22.37 10.94 -26.76
CA ASN A 335 -23.55 10.23 -27.26
C ASN A 335 -24.13 9.24 -26.25
N VAL A 336 -23.38 8.89 -25.20
CA VAL A 336 -23.77 7.91 -24.19
C VAL A 336 -24.62 8.58 -23.11
N LYS A 337 -25.87 8.13 -22.98
CA LYS A 337 -26.82 8.66 -21.99
C LYS A 337 -26.68 7.97 -20.63
N GLY A 338 -27.24 8.59 -19.59
CA GLY A 338 -27.16 8.12 -18.20
C GLY A 338 -27.56 6.65 -17.99
N THR A 339 -28.61 6.16 -18.66
CA THR A 339 -29.03 4.75 -18.54
C THR A 339 -27.96 3.78 -19.05
N ALA A 340 -27.34 4.08 -20.20
CA ALA A 340 -26.29 3.23 -20.76
C ALA A 340 -25.02 3.25 -19.89
N ALA A 341 -24.65 4.43 -19.36
CA ALA A 341 -23.55 4.56 -18.41
C ALA A 341 -23.81 3.80 -17.10
N PHE A 342 -25.04 3.86 -16.56
CA PHE A 342 -25.42 3.16 -15.34
C PHE A 342 -25.41 1.64 -15.51
N VAL A 343 -25.97 1.11 -16.60
CA VAL A 343 -25.90 -0.32 -16.89
C VAL A 343 -24.45 -0.76 -17.12
N GLY A 344 -23.66 0.05 -17.84
CA GLY A 344 -22.22 -0.17 -17.99
C GLY A 344 -21.51 -0.29 -16.65
N ALA A 345 -21.77 0.63 -15.72
CA ALA A 345 -21.22 0.59 -14.36
C ALA A 345 -21.57 -0.70 -13.61
N LEU A 346 -22.85 -1.09 -13.60
CA LEU A 346 -23.30 -2.33 -12.95
C LEU A 346 -22.68 -3.58 -13.57
N THR A 347 -22.61 -3.65 -14.90
CA THR A 347 -21.97 -4.77 -15.60
C THR A 347 -20.46 -4.81 -15.35
N GLY A 348 -19.79 -3.66 -15.37
CA GLY A 348 -18.36 -3.55 -15.04
C GLY A 348 -18.07 -4.05 -13.63
N GLU A 349 -18.86 -3.63 -12.65
CA GLU A 349 -18.72 -4.05 -11.26
C GLU A 349 -18.96 -5.55 -11.09
N ALA A 350 -20.02 -6.08 -11.72
CA ALA A 350 -20.30 -7.51 -11.70
C ALA A 350 -19.16 -8.34 -12.30
N VAL A 351 -18.55 -7.87 -13.39
CA VAL A 351 -17.40 -8.53 -14.02
C VAL A 351 -16.17 -8.48 -13.11
N VAL A 352 -15.87 -7.34 -12.50
CA VAL A 352 -14.73 -7.20 -11.57
C VAL A 352 -14.91 -8.13 -10.36
N LEU A 353 -16.08 -8.15 -9.74
CA LEU A 353 -16.38 -9.07 -8.64
C LEU A 353 -16.30 -10.54 -9.09
N SER A 354 -16.75 -10.85 -10.30
CA SER A 354 -16.61 -12.20 -10.87
C SER A 354 -15.14 -12.58 -11.05
N CYS A 355 -14.29 -11.66 -11.54
CA CYS A 355 -12.85 -11.87 -11.61
C CYS A 355 -12.26 -12.11 -10.21
N PHE A 356 -12.66 -11.32 -9.22
CA PHE A 356 -12.16 -11.45 -7.85
C PHE A 356 -12.48 -12.81 -7.21
N PHE A 357 -13.70 -13.32 -7.40
CA PHE A 357 -14.12 -14.59 -6.77
C PHE A 357 -13.75 -15.85 -7.57
N PHE A 358 -13.65 -15.76 -8.90
CA PHE A 358 -13.55 -16.94 -9.77
C PHE A 358 -12.27 -17.03 -10.59
N THR A 359 -11.36 -16.05 -10.52
CA THR A 359 -10.13 -16.06 -11.31
C THR A 359 -8.89 -15.83 -10.46
N THR A 360 -7.72 -16.17 -11.01
CA THR A 360 -6.42 -15.92 -10.39
C THR A 360 -5.80 -14.59 -10.83
N ILE A 361 -6.54 -13.76 -11.55
CA ILE A 361 -6.04 -12.49 -12.11
C ILE A 361 -5.63 -11.58 -10.95
N ALA A 362 -4.43 -11.00 -11.05
CA ALA A 362 -3.91 -10.05 -10.09
C ALA A 362 -4.81 -8.81 -9.98
N TRP A 363 -5.05 -8.36 -8.76
CA TRP A 363 -6.02 -7.31 -8.45
C TRP A 363 -5.75 -5.97 -9.15
N LEU A 364 -4.50 -5.66 -9.54
CA LEU A 364 -4.18 -4.46 -10.31
C LEU A 364 -4.93 -4.40 -11.65
N TRP A 365 -5.16 -5.55 -12.28
CA TRP A 365 -5.85 -5.65 -13.57
C TRP A 365 -7.36 -5.39 -13.49
N TYR A 366 -7.96 -5.48 -12.30
CA TYR A 366 -9.39 -5.19 -12.13
C TYR A 366 -9.72 -3.74 -12.51
N ASN A 367 -8.77 -2.81 -12.30
CA ASN A 367 -8.93 -1.42 -12.73
C ASN A 367 -9.07 -1.31 -14.25
N VAL A 368 -8.23 -2.05 -14.97
CA VAL A 368 -8.22 -2.10 -16.43
C VAL A 368 -9.50 -2.74 -16.94
N ILE A 369 -9.83 -3.93 -16.42
CA ILE A 369 -11.02 -4.71 -16.80
C ILE A 369 -12.28 -3.89 -16.54
N GLY A 370 -12.46 -3.39 -15.31
CA GLY A 370 -13.62 -2.60 -14.94
C GLY A 370 -13.80 -1.39 -15.85
N CYS A 371 -12.73 -0.62 -16.09
CA CYS A 371 -12.79 0.55 -16.96
C CYS A 371 -13.23 0.21 -18.38
N PHE A 372 -12.61 -0.79 -19.01
CA PHE A 372 -12.94 -1.18 -20.38
C PHE A 372 -14.33 -1.79 -20.51
N VAL A 373 -14.77 -2.59 -19.54
CA VAL A 373 -16.13 -3.18 -19.54
C VAL A 373 -17.17 -2.08 -19.44
N VAL A 374 -17.02 -1.12 -18.52
CA VAL A 374 -17.97 0.00 -18.38
C VAL A 374 -18.05 0.79 -19.69
N VAL A 375 -16.91 1.18 -20.26
CA VAL A 375 -16.86 1.96 -21.50
C VAL A 375 -17.46 1.17 -22.67
N GLY A 376 -17.06 -0.09 -22.84
CA GLY A 376 -17.54 -0.95 -23.92
C GLY A 376 -19.04 -1.18 -23.86
N VAL A 377 -19.57 -1.61 -22.70
CA VAL A 377 -21.00 -1.83 -22.50
C VAL A 377 -21.80 -0.53 -22.69
N GLY A 378 -21.29 0.60 -22.16
CA GLY A 378 -21.91 1.91 -22.31
C GLY A 378 -22.05 2.34 -23.78
N ILE A 379 -21.00 2.17 -24.59
CA ILE A 379 -21.02 2.50 -26.02
C ILE A 379 -21.98 1.58 -26.78
N ILE A 380 -21.88 0.27 -26.55
CA ILE A 380 -22.70 -0.74 -27.23
C ILE A 380 -24.19 -0.51 -26.94
N LEU A 381 -24.57 -0.36 -25.66
CA LEU A 381 -25.95 -0.09 -25.29
C LEU A 381 -26.45 1.24 -25.84
N SER A 382 -25.62 2.28 -25.82
CA SER A 382 -26.00 3.57 -26.38
C SER A 382 -26.26 3.49 -27.89
N TYR A 383 -25.50 2.69 -28.62
CA TYR A 383 -25.74 2.47 -30.05
C TYR A 383 -27.12 1.84 -30.30
N PHE A 384 -27.47 0.80 -29.55
CA PHE A 384 -28.78 0.13 -29.69
C PHE A 384 -29.95 1.03 -29.26
N LEU A 385 -29.80 1.78 -28.17
CA LEU A 385 -30.82 2.70 -27.67
C LEU A 385 -31.07 3.86 -28.64
N ASN A 386 -30.01 4.43 -29.23
CA ASN A 386 -30.14 5.50 -30.21
C ASN A 386 -30.76 4.99 -31.52
N LYS A 387 -30.38 3.79 -32.00
CA LYS A 387 -30.99 3.16 -33.19
C LYS A 387 -32.50 2.92 -33.01
N LYS A 388 -32.92 2.44 -31.83
CA LYS A 388 -34.33 2.22 -31.51
C LYS A 388 -35.14 3.52 -31.51
N ASN A 389 -34.58 4.61 -30.97
CA ASN A 389 -35.25 5.91 -30.96
C ASN A 389 -35.36 6.51 -32.37
N SER A 390 -34.34 6.40 -33.21
CA SER A 390 -34.39 6.87 -34.60
C SER A 390 -35.40 6.08 -35.45
N GLY A 391 -35.49 4.76 -35.25
CA GLY A 391 -36.48 3.92 -35.93
C GLY A 391 -37.93 4.20 -35.49
N ALA A 392 -38.15 4.48 -34.20
CA ALA A 392 -39.46 4.84 -33.67
C ALA A 392 -39.95 6.22 -34.19
N LEU A 393 -39.05 7.19 -34.33
CA LEU A 393 -39.36 8.50 -34.90
C LEU A 393 -39.75 8.39 -36.38
N ALA A 394 -38.99 7.62 -37.17
CA ALA A 394 -39.27 7.40 -38.59
C ALA A 394 -40.62 6.68 -38.83
N ALA A 395 -41.00 5.75 -37.94
CA ALA A 395 -42.28 5.05 -37.99
C ALA A 395 -43.48 5.88 -37.50
N SER A 396 -43.25 6.99 -36.77
CA SER A 396 -44.32 7.91 -36.36
C SER A 396 -44.56 9.07 -37.35
N SER A 397 -43.60 9.29 -38.26
CA SER A 397 -43.67 10.31 -39.32
C SER A 397 -44.14 9.77 -40.67
N ALA A 398 -44.33 8.46 -40.78
CA ALA A 398 -44.94 7.75 -41.91
C ALA A 398 -46.34 7.31 -41.51
#